data_AF-A0A2G3AN47-F1
#
_entry.id   AF-A0A2G3AN47-F1
#
_cell.length_a   1.000
_cell.length_b   1.000
_cell.length_c   1.000
_cell.angle_alpha   90.00
_cell.angle_beta   90.00
_cell.angle_gamma   90.00
#
_symmetry.space_group_name_H-M   'P 1'
#
loop_
_entity.id
_entity.type
_entity.pdbx_description
1 polymer ?
#
loop_
_entity_poly.entity_id
_entity_poly.type
_entity_poly.pdbx_seq_one_letter_code
_entity_poly.pdbx_strand_id
1 'polypeptide(L)' 'MERFIVSTELLNHSILVKLLNKSAQEFSYEQRGVLRISCHVLIFERVLEVLQLSDDLHDLFTSLSDDLP' A
#
# COMPACT_ATOMS: atom_id res chain seq x y z
N MET A 1 -1.82 -7.12 17.90
CA MET A 1 -1.41 -7.48 16.52
C MET A 1 -2.50 -6.97 15.61
N GLU A 2 -2.21 -5.91 14.85
CA GLU A 2 -3.13 -5.37 13.85
C GLU A 2 -2.98 -6.14 12.53
N ARG A 3 -4.08 -6.31 11.80
CA ARG A 3 -4.06 -6.85 10.44
C ARG A 3 -4.75 -5.88 9.51
N PHE A 4 -4.09 -5.52 8.43
CA PHE A 4 -4.62 -4.64 7.40
C PHE A 4 -4.88 -5.44 6.14
N ILE A 5 -6.00 -5.16 5.49
CA ILE A 5 -6.30 -5.61 4.13
C ILE A 5 -6.00 -4.44 3.21
N VAL A 6 -5.14 -4.67 2.22
CA VAL A 6 -4.73 -3.64 1.27
C VAL A 6 -5.04 -4.15 -0.14
N SER A 7 -5.47 -3.25 -1.03
CA SER A 7 -5.63 -3.64 -2.43
C SER A 7 -4.28 -3.92 -3.07
N THR A 8 -4.28 -4.81 -4.06
CA THR A 8 -3.07 -5.14 -4.82
C THR A 8 -2.58 -3.97 -5.66
N GLU A 9 -3.46 -3.04 -6.08
CA GLU A 9 -3.05 -1.83 -6.80
C GLU A 9 -2.09 -0.98 -5.96
N LEU A 10 -2.38 -0.85 -4.66
CA LEU A 10 -1.59 -0.02 -3.75
C LEU A 10 -0.17 -0.57 -3.55
N LEU A 11 0.05 -1.88 -3.74
CA LEU A 11 1.36 -2.51 -3.56
C LEU A 11 2.42 -1.97 -4.52
N ASN A 12 2.01 -1.39 -5.64
CA ASN A 12 2.92 -0.75 -6.60
C ASN A 12 3.41 0.63 -6.14
N HIS A 13 2.83 1.23 -5.09
CA HIS A 13 3.32 2.50 -4.59
C HIS A 13 4.70 2.36 -3.95
N SER A 14 5.59 3.29 -4.30
CA SER A 14 6.99 3.29 -3.85
C SER A 14 7.16 3.21 -2.33
N ILE A 15 6.19 3.73 -1.56
CA ILE A 15 6.23 3.71 -0.10
C ILE A 15 5.96 2.29 0.46
N LEU A 16 5.00 1.57 -0.15
CA LEU A 16 4.70 0.20 0.22
C LEU A 16 5.83 -0.72 -0.22
N VAL A 17 6.35 -0.57 -1.45
CA VAL A 17 7.54 -1.31 -1.92
C VAL A 17 8.73 -1.16 -0.96
N LYS A 18 9.00 0.06 -0.47
CA LYS A 18 10.06 0.29 0.52
C LYS A 18 9.80 -0.44 1.84
N LEU A 19 8.56 -0.41 2.35
CA LEU A 19 8.17 -1.14 3.56
C LEU A 19 8.30 -2.66 3.39
N LEU A 20 7.86 -3.20 2.24
CA LEU A 20 7.98 -4.61 1.89
C LEU A 20 9.45 -5.06 1.83
N ASN A 21 10.31 -4.29 1.16
CA ASN A 21 11.74 -4.57 1.09
C ASN A 21 12.41 -4.57 2.47
N LYS A 22 12.03 -3.62 3.32
CA LYS A 22 12.57 -3.51 4.69
C LYS A 22 12.13 -4.69 5.56
N SER A 23 10.85 -5.08 5.45
CA SER A 23 10.31 -6.27 6.09
C SER A 23 11.04 -7.53 5.63
N ALA A 24 11.29 -7.68 4.33
CA ALA A 24 12.00 -8.85 3.82
C ALA A 24 13.47 -8.91 4.26
N GLN A 25 14.12 -7.77 4.48
CA GLN A 25 15.46 -7.73 5.08
C GLN A 25 15.45 -8.15 6.56
N GLU A 26 14.41 -7.78 7.31
CA GLU A 26 14.30 -8.10 8.74
C GLU A 26 13.82 -9.54 9.02
N PHE A 27 12.86 -10.03 8.23
CA PHE A 27 12.15 -11.29 8.48
C PHE A 27 12.47 -12.40 7.47
N SER A 28 13.30 -12.11 6.46
CA SER A 28 13.62 -12.99 5.31
C SER A 28 12.41 -13.30 4.40
N TYR A 29 12.69 -13.56 3.13
CA TYR A 29 11.67 -13.92 2.13
C TYR A 29 11.09 -15.33 2.31
N GLU A 30 11.70 -16.17 3.17
CA GLU A 30 11.23 -17.54 3.41
C GLU A 30 9.94 -17.60 4.26
N GLN A 31 9.45 -16.45 4.74
CA GLN A 31 8.25 -16.39 5.55
C GLN A 31 7.01 -16.74 4.71
N ARG A 32 6.45 -17.93 4.95
CA ARG A 32 5.21 -18.39 4.30
C ARG A 32 3.99 -17.87 5.08
N GLY A 33 3.05 -17.24 4.37
CA GLY A 33 1.78 -16.76 4.94
C GLY A 33 1.68 -15.24 5.02
N VAL A 34 1.18 -14.72 6.15
CA VAL A 34 1.00 -13.27 6.33
C VAL A 34 2.33 -12.54 6.44
N LEU A 35 2.48 -11.47 5.66
CA LEU A 35 3.67 -10.62 5.71
C LEU A 35 3.71 -9.83 7.03
N ARG A 36 4.84 -9.88 7.73
CA ARG A 36 5.06 -9.13 8.97
C ARG A 36 5.89 -7.89 8.71
N ILE A 37 5.37 -6.73 9.06
CA ILE A 37 6.06 -5.46 8.90
C ILE A 37 6.23 -4.82 10.28
N SER A 38 7.48 -4.57 10.68
CA SER A 38 7.81 -3.76 11.85
C SER A 38 7.49 -2.30 11.55
N CYS A 39 6.28 -1.86 11.85
CA CYS A 39 5.87 -0.47 11.67
C CYS A 39 4.94 -0.02 12.81
N HIS A 40 4.91 1.29 13.04
CA HIS A 40 3.98 1.87 14.00
C HIS A 40 2.58 1.88 13.40
N VAL A 41 1.63 1.19 14.04
CA VAL A 41 0.28 0.94 13.53
C VAL A 41 -0.42 2.23 13.08
N LEU A 42 -0.43 3.27 13.93
CA LEU A 42 -1.06 4.56 13.63
C LEU A 42 -0.45 5.29 12.42
N ILE A 43 0.85 5.08 12.16
CA ILE A 43 1.52 5.70 11.01
C ILE A 43 1.13 4.95 9.75
N PHE A 44 1.13 3.62 9.82
CA PHE A 44 0.76 2.76 8.69
C PHE A 44 -0.70 3.01 8.26
N GLU A 45 -1.61 3.12 9.22
CA GLU A 45 -3.02 3.44 8.98
C GLU A 45 -3.19 4.77 8.22
N ARG A 46 -2.57 5.85 8.69
CA ARG A 46 -2.60 7.16 8.00
C ARG A 46 -1.98 7.12 6.61
N VAL A 47 -0.90 6.37 6.43
CA VAL A 47 -0.29 6.20 5.10
C VAL A 47 -1.26 5.48 4.18
N LEU A 48 -1.94 4.45 4.68
CA LEU A 48 -2.92 3.69 3.89
C LEU A 48 -4.11 4.56 3.47
N GLU A 49 -4.65 5.38 4.38
CA GLU A 49 -5.72 6.33 4.07
C GLU A 49 -5.32 7.31 2.95
N VAL A 50 -4.11 7.87 3.02
CA VAL A 50 -3.62 8.80 2.00
C VAL A 50 -3.42 8.11 0.65
N LEU A 51 -2.92 6.87 0.64
CA LEU A 51 -2.74 6.09 -0.58
C LEU A 51 -4.08 5.76 -1.24
N GLN A 52 -5.08 5.33 -0.45
CA GLN A 52 -6.42 5.07 -0.94
C GLN A 52 -7.06 6.30 -1.58
N LEU A 53 -6.98 7.46 -0.92
CA LEU A 53 -7.49 8.72 -1.47
C LEU A 53 -6.78 9.12 -2.78
N SER A 54 -5.49 8.84 -2.90
CA SER A 54 -4.74 9.14 -4.12
C SER A 54 -5.12 8.24 -5.29
N ASP A 55 -5.43 6.97 -5.01
CA ASP A 55 -5.88 5.97 -5.99
C ASP A 55 -7.31 6.30 -6.46
N ASP A 56 -8.21 6.58 -5.51
CA ASP A 56 -9.58 7.04 -5.79
C ASP A 56 -9.61 8.31 -6.67
N LEU A 57 -8.70 9.25 -6.38
CA LEU A 57 -8.55 10.45 -7.22
C LEU A 57 -8.01 10.11 -8.60
N HIS A 58 -7.03 9.20 -8.72
CA HIS A 58 -6.49 8.80 -10.00
C HIS A 58 -7.56 8.13 -10.88
N ASP A 59 -8.39 7.28 -10.31
CA ASP A 59 -9.52 6.65 -11.01
C ASP A 59 -10.54 7.69 -11.47
N LEU A 60 -10.87 8.68 -10.63
CA LEU A 60 -11.74 9.79 -11.01
C LEU A 60 -11.13 10.62 -12.15
N PHE A 61 -9.83 10.95 -12.07
CA PHE A 61 -9.13 11.69 -13.12
C PHE A 61 -9.08 10.90 -14.44
N THR A 62 -8.89 9.59 -14.37
CA THR A 62 -8.89 8.72 -15.56
C THR A 62 -10.28 8.69 -16.19
N SER A 63 -11.33 8.52 -15.38
CA SER A 63 -12.71 8.56 -15.83
C SER A 63 -13.12 9.91 -16.42
N LEU A 64 -12.60 11.03 -15.90
CA LEU A 64 -12.84 12.37 -16.44
C LEU A 64 -12.04 12.64 -17.72
N SER A 65 -10.86 12.03 -17.85
CA SER A 65 -10.00 12.18 -19.03
C SER A 65 -10.51 11.40 -20.23
N ASP A 66 -11.21 10.28 -20.01
CA ASP A 66 -11.88 9.50 -21.07
C ASP A 66 -13.10 10.22 -21.69
N ASP A 67 -13.60 11.30 -21.07
CA ASP A 67 -14.76 12.07 -21.52
C ASP A 67 -14.39 13.31 -22.35
N LEU A 68 -13.09 13.58 -22.58
CA LEU A 68 -12.65 14.75 -23.37
C LEU A 68 -12.28 14.34 -24.83
N PRO A 69 -12.98 14.89 -25.85
CA PRO A 69 -12.72 14.60 -27.27
C PRO A 69 -11.41 15.18 -27.81
#